data_AF-A0A674JR55-F1
#
_entry.id   AF-A0A674JR55-F1
#
_cell.length_a   1.000
_cell.length_b   1.000
_cell.length_c   1.000
_cell.angle_alpha   90.00
_cell.angle_beta   90.00
_cell.angle_gamma   90.00
#
_symmetry.space_group_name_H-M   'P 1'
#
loop_
_entity.id
_entity.type
_entity.pdbx_description
1 polymer ?
#
loop_
_entity_poly.entity_id
_entity_poly.type
_entity_poly.pdbx_seq_one_letter_code
_entity_poly.pdbx_strand_id
1 'polypeptide(L)'
;MREAGIAAKKEEPKKPSGAELALEYLTSWSKKPKEWKFQKTRQTWLLLHMYEKEKVPDEYFSILLDYLEGLKGSARDVTMQKAEALMKEYDNSDTEDPALLEKCERIRKVLQLLS
;
A
#
# COMPACT_ATOMS: atom_id res chain seq x y z
N MET A 1 -14.70 -5.60 51.92
CA MET A 1 -13.92 -4.59 51.19
C MET A 1 -14.15 -4.84 49.70
N ARG A 2 -14.86 -3.94 49.02
CA ARG A 2 -14.36 -3.07 47.91
C ARG A 2 -13.74 -3.87 46.76
N GLU A 3 -14.53 -4.14 45.71
CA GLU A 3 -14.63 -3.33 44.47
C GLU A 3 -13.52 -3.62 43.47
N ALA A 4 -13.89 -4.12 42.28
CA ALA A 4 -13.67 -3.40 41.01
C ALA A 4 -14.30 -4.21 39.86
N GLY A 5 -15.49 -3.78 39.43
CA GLY A 5 -16.02 -4.17 38.13
C GLY A 5 -15.09 -3.64 37.05
N ILE A 6 -14.55 -4.54 36.24
CA ILE A 6 -13.72 -4.20 35.09
C ILE A 6 -14.65 -3.56 34.08
N ALA A 7 -14.68 -2.23 34.06
CA ALA A 7 -15.38 -1.44 33.07
C ALA A 7 -14.77 -1.73 31.69
N ALA A 8 -15.44 -2.61 30.93
CA ALA A 8 -15.21 -2.74 29.50
C ALA A 8 -15.47 -1.37 28.86
N LYS A 9 -14.39 -0.65 28.55
CA LYS A 9 -14.45 0.54 27.70
C LYS A 9 -15.03 0.10 26.36
N LYS A 10 -16.28 0.47 26.10
CA LYS A 10 -16.88 0.43 24.76
C LYS A 10 -16.07 1.39 23.90
N GLU A 11 -15.17 0.84 23.08
CA GLU A 11 -14.49 1.62 22.05
C GLU A 11 -15.53 2.05 21.01
N GLU A 12 -15.75 3.36 20.93
CA GLU A 12 -16.50 3.97 19.84
C GLU A 12 -15.83 3.62 18.51
N PRO A 13 -16.60 3.29 17.44
CA PRO A 13 -16.00 2.90 16.17
C PRO A 13 -15.21 4.10 15.61
N LYS A 14 -13.89 4.03 15.72
CA LYS A 14 -12.99 5.00 15.06
C LYS A 14 -13.26 4.92 13.56
N LYS A 15 -13.49 6.07 12.93
CA LYS A 15 -13.63 6.15 11.48
C LYS A 15 -12.37 5.52 10.85
N PRO A 16 -12.53 4.66 9.83
CA PRO A 16 -11.39 3.98 9.23
C PRO A 16 -10.42 5.00 8.64
N SER A 17 -9.14 4.78 8.87
CA SER A 17 -8.05 5.61 8.38
C SER A 17 -7.93 5.56 6.85
N GLY A 18 -7.14 6.48 6.29
CA GLY A 18 -6.84 6.49 4.85
C GLY A 18 -6.21 5.17 4.37
N ALA A 19 -5.37 4.55 5.21
CA ALA A 19 -4.75 3.25 4.96
C ALA A 19 -5.79 2.13 4.92
N GLU A 20 -6.61 2.00 5.96
CA GLU A 20 -7.64 0.96 6.05
C GLU A 20 -8.58 1.00 4.84
N LEU A 21 -9.03 2.19 4.45
CA LEU A 21 -9.90 2.37 3.29
C LEU A 21 -9.21 2.05 1.95
N ALA A 22 -7.89 2.23 1.86
CA ALA A 22 -7.12 1.89 0.67
C ALA A 22 -6.86 0.37 0.56
N LEU A 23 -6.61 -0.29 1.68
CA LEU A 23 -6.48 -1.75 1.76
C LEU A 23 -7.85 -2.44 1.51
N GLU A 24 -8.94 -1.89 2.02
CA GLU A 24 -10.30 -2.36 1.73
C GLU A 24 -10.65 -2.18 0.25
N TYR A 25 -10.27 -1.05 -0.35
CA TYR A 25 -10.43 -0.81 -1.79
C TYR A 25 -9.74 -1.90 -2.63
N LEU A 26 -8.52 -2.26 -2.26
CA LEU A 26 -7.74 -3.30 -2.93
C LEU A 26 -8.35 -4.69 -2.73
N THR A 27 -8.82 -4.98 -1.51
CA THR A 27 -9.54 -6.23 -1.21
C THR A 27 -10.83 -6.35 -2.00
N SER A 28 -11.57 -5.24 -2.13
CA SER A 28 -12.81 -5.19 -2.91
C SER A 28 -12.55 -5.38 -4.40
N TRP A 29 -11.45 -4.83 -4.91
CA TRP A 29 -11.02 -5.06 -6.29
C TRP A 29 -10.80 -6.56 -6.56
N SER A 30 -10.08 -7.25 -5.66
CA SER A 30 -9.75 -8.67 -5.79
C SER A 30 -10.95 -9.60 -5.55
N LYS A 31 -11.71 -9.38 -4.47
CA LYS A 31 -12.76 -10.30 -4.01
C LYS A 31 -14.16 -9.98 -4.54
N LYS A 32 -14.43 -8.71 -4.87
CA LYS A 32 -15.76 -8.20 -5.25
C LYS A 32 -15.70 -7.31 -6.50
N PRO A 33 -15.14 -7.79 -7.62
CA PRO A 33 -14.92 -6.95 -8.82
C PRO A 33 -16.21 -6.36 -9.40
N LYS A 34 -17.37 -6.97 -9.16
CA LYS A 34 -18.69 -6.45 -9.59
C LYS A 34 -19.17 -5.22 -8.81
N GLU A 35 -18.81 -5.13 -7.53
CA GLU A 35 -19.19 -4.03 -6.64
C GLU A 35 -18.09 -2.96 -6.58
N TRP A 36 -16.90 -3.31 -7.03
CA TRP A 36 -15.75 -2.43 -7.04
C TRP A 36 -15.98 -1.25 -7.97
N LYS A 37 -15.63 -0.06 -7.47
CA LYS A 37 -15.65 1.19 -8.22
C LYS A 37 -14.29 1.83 -8.07
N PHE A 38 -13.79 2.39 -9.16
CA PHE A 38 -12.54 3.12 -9.14
C PHE A 38 -12.61 4.30 -8.15
N GLN A 39 -11.66 4.33 -7.21
CA GLN A 39 -11.54 5.39 -6.21
C GLN A 39 -10.16 6.01 -6.29
N LYS A 40 -10.03 7.10 -7.05
CA LYS A 40 -8.76 7.78 -7.32
C LYS A 40 -7.96 8.06 -6.05
N THR A 41 -8.59 8.56 -5.00
CA THR A 41 -7.93 8.84 -3.70
C THR A 41 -7.28 7.60 -3.09
N ARG A 42 -7.93 6.43 -3.20
CA ARG A 42 -7.40 5.16 -2.66
C ARG A 42 -6.25 4.64 -3.52
N GLN A 43 -6.39 4.69 -4.84
CA GLN A 43 -5.30 4.36 -5.75
C GLN A 43 -4.07 5.25 -5.50
N THR A 44 -4.25 6.58 -5.44
CA THR A 44 -3.13 7.50 -5.19
C THR A 44 -2.44 7.19 -3.87
N TRP A 45 -3.21 6.87 -2.82
CA TRP A 45 -2.65 6.47 -1.54
C TRP A 45 -1.82 5.17 -1.66
N LEU A 46 -2.35 4.15 -2.35
CA LEU A 46 -1.61 2.90 -2.59
C LEU A 46 -0.31 3.15 -3.36
N LEU A 47 -0.36 3.88 -4.47
CA LEU A 47 0.83 4.16 -5.28
C LEU A 47 1.91 4.95 -4.52
N LEU A 48 1.51 5.76 -3.54
CA LEU A 48 2.44 6.53 -2.70
C LEU A 48 3.08 5.67 -1.60
N HIS A 49 2.33 4.71 -1.05
CA HIS A 49 2.70 3.98 0.17
C HIS A 49 3.03 2.50 -0.05
N MET A 50 2.92 1.98 -1.27
CA MET A 50 3.10 0.55 -1.56
C MET A 50 4.48 -0.01 -1.22
N TYR A 51 5.50 0.84 -1.21
CA TYR A 51 6.85 0.43 -0.85
C TYR A 51 7.02 0.26 0.67
N GLU A 52 6.13 0.82 1.48
CA GLU A 52 6.21 0.80 2.94
C GLU A 52 5.43 -0.39 3.49
N LYS A 53 6.13 -1.41 4.00
CA LYS A 53 5.54 -2.65 4.54
C LYS A 53 4.58 -2.42 5.71
N GLU A 54 4.87 -1.43 6.55
CA GLU A 54 4.01 -1.05 7.66
C GLU A 54 2.65 -0.50 7.20
N LYS A 55 2.60 0.12 6.02
CA LYS A 55 1.38 0.71 5.46
C LYS A 55 0.65 -0.24 4.53
N VAL A 56 1.41 -1.03 3.78
CA VAL A 56 0.89 -2.06 2.87
C VAL A 56 1.57 -3.39 3.21
N PRO A 57 0.96 -4.20 4.09
CA PRO A 57 1.49 -5.52 4.44
C PRO A 57 1.66 -6.42 3.22
N ASP A 58 2.52 -7.44 3.32
CA ASP A 58 2.88 -8.30 2.17
C ASP A 58 1.67 -9.01 1.51
N GLU A 59 0.63 -9.33 2.29
CA GLU A 59 -0.62 -9.90 1.77
C GLU A 59 -1.30 -8.94 0.78
N TYR A 60 -1.35 -7.65 1.11
CA TYR A 60 -1.96 -6.62 0.26
C TYR A 60 -1.02 -6.21 -0.85
N PHE A 61 0.29 -6.21 -0.60
CA PHE A 61 1.27 -5.90 -1.63
C PHE A 61 1.18 -6.89 -2.80
N SER A 62 0.97 -8.18 -2.52
CA SER A 62 0.78 -9.20 -3.55
C SER A 62 -0.45 -8.89 -4.42
N ILE A 63 -1.59 -8.58 -3.81
CA ILE A 63 -2.81 -8.16 -4.52
C ILE A 63 -2.59 -6.85 -5.28
N LEU A 64 -1.77 -5.96 -4.75
CA LEU A 64 -1.47 -4.69 -5.39
C LEU A 64 -0.65 -4.89 -6.66
N LEU A 65 0.30 -5.83 -6.69
CA LEU A 65 1.03 -6.16 -7.91
C LEU A 65 0.06 -6.61 -9.01
N ASP A 66 -0.91 -7.49 -8.70
CA ASP A 66 -1.96 -7.87 -9.66
C ASP A 66 -2.78 -6.66 -10.14
N TYR A 67 -3.09 -5.73 -9.23
CA TYR A 67 -3.79 -4.48 -9.57
C TYR A 67 -2.95 -3.58 -10.49
N LEU A 68 -1.63 -3.51 -10.28
CA LEU A 68 -0.69 -2.73 -11.08
C LEU A 68 -0.54 -3.29 -12.50
N GLU A 69 -0.62 -4.61 -12.68
CA GLU A 69 -0.61 -5.25 -14.01
C GLU A 69 -1.74 -4.72 -14.90
N GLY A 70 -2.90 -4.42 -14.31
CA GLY A 70 -4.05 -3.84 -15.00
C GLY A 70 -3.93 -2.34 -15.32
N LEU A 71 -2.89 -1.63 -14.85
CA LEU A 71 -2.71 -0.21 -15.14
C LEU A 71 -2.35 0.02 -16.61
N LYS A 72 -2.99 1.02 -17.21
CA LYS A 72 -2.80 1.41 -18.61
C LYS A 72 -2.60 2.92 -18.74
N GLY A 73 -1.88 3.31 -19.77
CA GLY A 73 -1.59 4.72 -20.09
C GLY A 73 -0.87 5.45 -18.96
N SER A 74 -1.22 6.72 -18.75
CA SER A 74 -0.48 7.62 -17.88
C SER A 74 -0.33 7.15 -16.43
N ALA A 75 -1.27 6.35 -15.91
CA ALA A 75 -1.14 5.82 -14.55
C ALA A 75 0.04 4.83 -14.44
N ARG A 76 0.26 4.01 -15.48
CA ARG A 76 1.41 3.10 -15.57
C ARG A 76 2.71 3.89 -15.70
N ASP A 77 2.75 4.82 -16.66
CA ASP A 77 3.96 5.62 -16.95
C ASP A 77 4.42 6.44 -15.73
N VAL A 78 3.48 7.06 -15.01
CA VAL A 78 3.78 7.84 -13.81
C VAL A 78 4.24 6.93 -12.66
N THR A 79 3.67 5.74 -12.53
CA THR A 79 4.08 4.79 -11.50
C THR A 79 5.49 4.28 -11.75
N MET A 80 5.82 3.93 -13.01
CA MET A 80 7.16 3.54 -13.44
C MET A 80 8.17 4.65 -13.16
N GLN A 81 7.94 5.87 -13.67
CA GLN A 81 8.87 7.01 -13.47
C GLN A 81 9.11 7.31 -11.99
N LYS A 82 8.08 7.20 -11.15
CA LYS A 82 8.22 7.36 -9.69
C LYS A 82 9.05 6.24 -9.07
N ALA A 83 8.83 5.00 -9.49
CA ALA A 83 9.61 3.86 -9.01
C ALA A 83 11.09 3.98 -9.42
N GLU A 84 11.37 4.39 -10.66
CA GLU A 84 12.74 4.62 -11.15
C GLU A 84 13.43 5.75 -10.38
N ALA A 85 12.73 6.85 -10.13
CA ALA A 85 13.26 7.96 -9.32
C ALA A 85 13.63 7.48 -7.91
N LEU A 86 12.75 6.73 -7.25
CA LEU A 86 13.03 6.18 -5.91
C LEU A 86 14.20 5.17 -5.91
N MET A 87 14.28 4.32 -6.94
CA MET A 87 15.40 3.38 -7.11
C MET A 87 16.73 4.12 -7.26
N LYS A 88 16.74 5.22 -8.02
CA LYS A 88 17.91 6.07 -8.21
C LYS A 88 18.29 6.80 -6.92
N GLU A 89 17.33 7.33 -6.17
CA GLU A 89 17.61 7.95 -4.87
C GLU A 89 18.24 6.94 -3.90
N TYR A 90 17.77 5.68 -3.91
CA TYR A 90 18.36 4.61 -3.11
C TYR A 90 19.81 4.29 -3.52
N ASP A 91 20.09 4.18 -4.82
CA ASP A 91 21.45 3.91 -5.34
C ASP A 91 22.46 4.99 -4.92
N ASN A 92 22.00 6.24 -4.78
CA ASN A 92 22.82 7.35 -4.29
C ASN A 92 22.94 7.40 -2.75
N SER A 93 22.14 6.63 -2.01
CA SER A 93 22.21 6.54 -0.56
C SER A 93 23.05 5.34 -0.14
N ASP A 94 24.23 5.57 0.42
CA ASP A 94 25.07 4.53 1.04
C ASP A 94 24.48 4.15 2.41
N THR A 95 23.33 3.45 2.40
CA THR A 95 22.57 3.13 3.61
C THR A 95 22.25 1.65 3.71
N GLU A 96 22.69 1.04 4.80
CA GLU A 96 22.42 -0.35 5.17
C GLU A 96 21.14 -0.49 6.00
N ASP A 97 20.27 0.53 6.03
CA ASP A 97 19.04 0.48 6.80
C ASP A 97 18.12 -0.65 6.28
N PRO A 98 17.70 -1.59 7.15
CA PRO A 98 16.91 -2.73 6.74
C PRO A 98 15.53 -2.33 6.19
N ALA A 99 14.95 -1.23 6.67
CA ALA A 99 13.65 -0.76 6.18
C ALA A 99 13.79 -0.16 4.77
N LEU A 100 14.90 0.52 4.47
CA LEU A 100 15.22 1.01 3.13
C LEU A 100 15.53 -0.15 2.17
N LEU A 101 16.23 -1.19 2.63
CA LEU A 101 16.43 -2.42 1.86
C LEU A 101 15.09 -3.09 1.49
N GLU A 102 14.15 -3.21 2.43
CA GLU A 102 12.81 -3.75 2.15
C GLU A 102 12.03 -2.87 1.15
N LYS A 103 12.10 -1.55 1.28
CA LYS A 103 11.49 -0.62 0.31
C LYS A 103 12.10 -0.81 -1.08
N CYS A 104 13.41 -0.92 -1.14
CA CYS A 104 14.18 -1.12 -2.36
C CYS A 104 13.77 -2.41 -3.09
N GLU A 105 13.62 -3.51 -2.36
CA GLU A 105 13.10 -4.78 -2.90
C GLU A 105 11.69 -4.64 -3.50
N ARG A 106 10.82 -3.88 -2.84
CA ARG A 106 9.46 -3.61 -3.37
C ARG A 106 9.48 -2.74 -4.61
N ILE A 107 10.35 -1.71 -4.65
CA ILE A 107 10.54 -0.87 -5.83
C ILE A 107 10.99 -1.72 -7.03
N ARG A 108 11.98 -2.62 -6.83
CA ARG A 108 12.45 -3.55 -7.87
C ARG A 108 11.32 -4.42 -8.43
N LYS A 109 10.47 -4.98 -7.56
CA LYS A 109 9.32 -5.80 -8.00
C LYS A 109 8.33 -5.00 -8.85
N VAL A 110 8.04 -3.76 -8.47
CA VAL A 110 7.16 -2.87 -9.24
C VAL A 110 7.79 -2.55 -10.60
N LEU A 111 9.08 -2.23 -10.64
CA LEU A 111 9.78 -1.95 -11.90
C LEU A 111 9.78 -3.17 -12.83
N GLN A 112 10.06 -4.37 -12.31
CA GLN A 112 10.03 -5.61 -13.08
C GLN A 112 8.64 -5.92 -13.66
N LEU A 113 7.58 -5.64 -12.89
CA LEU A 113 6.20 -5.82 -13.34
C LEU A 113 5.80 -4.82 -14.44
N LEU A 114 6.27 -3.58 -14.31
CA LEU A 114 5.88 -2.50 -15.23
C LEU A 114 6.78 -2.38 -16.46
N SER A 115 7.94 -3.01 -16.47
CA SER A 115 8.88 -3.06 -17.60
C SER A 115 8.30 -3.75 -18.84
#